data_AF-A0AAJ0LPN8-F1
#
_entry.id   AF-A0AAJ0LPN8-F1
#
_cell.length_a   1.000
_cell.length_b   1.000
_cell.length_c   1.000
_cell.angle_alpha   90.00
_cell.angle_beta   90.00
_cell.angle_gamma   90.00
#
_symmetry.space_group_name_H-M   'P 1'
#
loop_
_entity.id
_entity.type
_entity.pdbx_description
1 polymer ?
#
loop_
_entity_poly.entity_id
_entity_poly.type
_entity_poly.pdbx_seq_one_letter_code
_entity_poly.pdbx_strand_id
1 'polypeptide(L)'
;MSKVLMYSTQVCPYCIQAERLLKLRGVEQIEKVLIDRDPARRDEMMTRTGRRTVPQIYIGDTHVGGYDDLSKLDREGGLLPLLQAA
;
A
#
# COMPACT_ATOMS: atom_id res chain seq x y z
N MET A 1 9.56 12.82 -0.54
CA MET A 1 8.60 11.86 0.03
C MET A 1 8.21 10.92 -1.09
N SER A 2 8.43 9.65 -0.84
CA SER A 2 8.26 8.61 -1.85
C SER A 2 6.78 8.47 -2.22
N LYS A 3 6.51 8.19 -3.50
CA LYS A 3 5.15 7.94 -3.97
C LYS A 3 4.60 6.68 -3.32
N VAL A 4 3.39 6.75 -2.77
CA VAL A 4 2.72 5.58 -2.19
C VAL A 4 1.58 5.15 -3.10
N LEU A 5 1.63 3.90 -3.54
CA LEU A 5 0.57 3.26 -4.33
C LEU A 5 -0.03 2.12 -3.52
N MET A 6 -1.35 2.07 -3.43
CA MET A 6 -2.08 1.03 -2.72
C MET A 6 -3.16 0.44 -3.62
N TYR A 7 -3.03 -0.85 -3.95
CA TYR A 7 -4.15 -1.61 -4.47
C TYR A 7 -5.18 -1.83 -3.37
N SER A 8 -6.43 -1.46 -3.66
CA SER A 8 -7.54 -1.42 -2.72
C SER A 8 -8.81 -1.91 -3.42
N THR A 9 -9.85 -2.17 -2.65
CA THR A 9 -11.23 -2.23 -3.16
C THR A 9 -12.04 -1.05 -2.58
N GLN A 10 -13.27 -0.81 -3.06
CA GLN A 10 -14.13 0.24 -2.49
C GLN A 10 -14.41 0.02 -1.01
N VAL A 11 -14.67 -1.23 -0.62
CA VAL A 11 -15.04 -1.58 0.75
C VAL A 11 -13.99 -2.57 1.28
N CYS A 12 -12.97 -2.03 1.94
CA CYS A 12 -11.98 -2.83 2.64
C CYS A 12 -11.53 -2.13 3.93
N PRO A 13 -11.81 -2.70 5.12
CA PRO A 13 -11.39 -2.12 6.38
C PRO A 13 -9.86 -2.04 6.50
N TYR A 14 -9.14 -3.05 6.00
CA TYR A 14 -7.66 -3.06 6.04
C TYR A 14 -7.03 -1.96 5.17
N CYS A 15 -7.63 -1.63 4.02
CA CYS A 15 -7.15 -0.54 3.18
C CYS A 15 -7.31 0.82 3.89
N ILE A 16 -8.40 1.00 4.64
CA ILE A 16 -8.62 2.22 5.44
C ILE A 16 -7.60 2.31 6.57
N GLN A 17 -7.30 1.21 7.25
CA GLN A 17 -6.27 1.19 8.30
C GLN A 17 -4.87 1.46 7.76
N ALA A 18 -4.52 0.88 6.60
CA ALA A 18 -3.26 1.17 5.92
C ALA A 18 -3.13 2.66 5.55
N GLU A 19 -4.18 3.23 4.96
CA GLU A 19 -4.23 4.65 4.61
C GLU A 19 -4.05 5.55 5.84
N ARG A 20 -4.73 5.21 6.94
CA ARG A 20 -4.60 5.94 8.21
C ARG A 20 -3.18 5.87 8.75
N LEU A 21 -2.56 4.69 8.73
CA LEU A 21 -1.19 4.50 9.21
C LEU A 21 -0.19 5.35 8.40
N LEU A 22 -0.29 5.32 7.07
CA LEU A 22 0.53 6.13 6.17
C LEU A 22 0.34 7.63 6.42
N LYS A 23 -0.91 8.10 6.58
CA LYS A 23 -1.22 9.49 6.91
C LYS A 23 -0.63 9.92 8.26
N LEU A 24 -0.68 9.06 9.28
CA LEU A 24 -0.05 9.32 10.58
C LEU A 24 1.47 9.48 10.48
N ARG A 25 2.10 8.89 9.45
CA ARG A 25 3.53 9.03 9.17
C ARG A 25 3.86 10.18 8.20
N GLY A 26 2.88 11.02 7.89
CA GLY A 26 3.07 12.22 7.07
C GLY A 26 2.88 12.01 5.57
N VAL A 27 2.36 10.85 5.13
CA VAL A 27 2.04 10.63 3.71
C VAL A 27 0.76 11.37 3.36
N GLU A 28 0.88 12.44 2.56
CA GLU A 28 -0.27 13.25 2.13
C GLU A 28 -0.98 12.69 0.90
N GLN A 29 -0.23 12.05 0.00
CA GLN A 29 -0.74 11.55 -1.28
C GLN A 29 -0.57 10.02 -1.35
N ILE A 30 -1.70 9.32 -1.48
CA ILE A 30 -1.76 7.86 -1.62
C ILE A 30 -2.55 7.57 -2.89
N GLU A 31 -1.90 7.00 -3.89
CA GLU A 31 -2.56 6.56 -5.12
C GLU A 31 -3.31 5.25 -4.85
N LYS A 32 -4.63 5.27 -4.97
CA LYS A 32 -5.48 4.09 -4.73
C LYS A 32 -5.92 3.48 -6.05
N VAL A 33 -5.47 2.25 -6.30
CA VAL A 33 -5.88 1.47 -7.47
C VAL A 33 -7.02 0.53 -7.05
N LEU A 34 -8.22 0.79 -7.53
CA LEU A 34 -9.42 0.00 -7.21
C LEU A 34 -9.52 -1.23 -8.10
N ILE A 35 -9.15 -2.40 -7.57
CA ILE A 35 -9.15 -3.66 -8.32
C ILE A 35 -10.54 -4.30 -8.47
N ASP A 36 -11.53 -3.82 -7.72
CA ASP A 36 -12.91 -4.28 -7.76
C ASP A 36 -13.72 -3.65 -8.90
N ARG A 37 -13.24 -2.52 -9.46
CA ARG A 37 -13.88 -1.83 -10.57
C ARG A 37 -13.33 -2.22 -11.93
N ASP A 38 -12.09 -2.72 -11.97
CA ASP A 38 -11.39 -3.04 -13.21
C ASP A 38 -10.62 -4.38 -13.05
N PRO A 39 -11.09 -5.45 -13.72
CA PRO A 39 -10.40 -6.74 -13.74
C PRO A 39 -8.94 -6.64 -14.20
N ALA A 40 -8.62 -5.73 -15.12
CA ALA A 40 -7.25 -5.55 -15.60
C ALA A 40 -6.32 -5.05 -14.48
N ARG A 41 -6.82 -4.22 -13.55
CA ARG A 41 -6.07 -3.78 -12.37
C ARG A 41 -5.80 -4.91 -11.39
N ARG A 42 -6.74 -5.86 -11.28
CA ARG A 42 -6.54 -7.06 -10.47
C ARG A 42 -5.43 -7.93 -11.06
N ASP A 43 -5.41 -8.11 -12.38
CA ASP A 43 -4.38 -8.90 -13.05
C ASP A 43 -3.01 -8.20 -12.98
N GLU A 44 -2.98 -6.88 -13.12
CA GLU A 44 -1.78 -6.05 -12.90
C GLU A 44 -1.25 -6.24 -11.46
N MET A 45 -2.12 -6.13 -10.45
CA MET A 45 -1.76 -6.35 -9.05
C MET A 45 -1.18 -7.75 -8.84
N MET A 46 -1.84 -8.79 -9.36
CA MET A 46 -1.37 -10.18 -9.22
C MET A 46 -0.02 -10.38 -9.89
N THR A 47 0.21 -9.77 -11.05
CA THR A 47 1.47 -9.84 -11.79
C THR A 47 2.60 -9.13 -11.04
N ARG A 48 2.34 -7.95 -10.47
CA ARG A 48 3.36 -7.14 -9.79
C ARG A 48 3.68 -7.66 -8.38
N THR A 49 2.68 -8.13 -7.66
CA THR A 49 2.79 -8.47 -6.22
C THR A 49 2.90 -9.96 -5.96
N GLY A 50 2.48 -10.82 -6.90
CA GLY A 50 2.27 -12.25 -6.66
C GLY A 50 1.16 -12.56 -5.64
N ARG A 51 0.43 -11.55 -5.15
CA ARG A 51 -0.62 -11.67 -4.14
C ARG A 51 -1.99 -11.44 -4.77
N ARG A 52 -3.01 -12.08 -4.17
CA ARG A 52 -4.41 -11.97 -4.62
C ARG A 52 -5.29 -11.15 -3.64
N THR A 53 -4.73 -10.76 -2.51
CA THR A 53 -5.43 -10.09 -1.41
C THR A 53 -5.11 -8.60 -1.40
N VAL A 54 -6.06 -7.77 -0.98
CA VAL A 54 -5.85 -6.34 -0.70
C VAL A 54 -5.76 -6.11 0.81
N PRO A 55 -5.09 -5.03 1.27
CA PRO A 55 -4.32 -4.07 0.48
C PRO A 55 -3.02 -4.67 -0.07
N GLN A 56 -2.50 -4.13 -1.17
CA GLN A 56 -1.10 -4.31 -1.58
C GLN A 56 -0.44 -2.94 -1.76
N ILE A 57 0.64 -2.69 -1.03
CA ILE A 57 1.20 -1.36 -0.84
C ILE A 57 2.60 -1.31 -1.44
N TYR A 58 2.85 -0.28 -2.23
CA TYR A 58 4.14 0.10 -2.77
C TYR A 58 4.55 1.47 -2.24
N ILE A 59 5.84 1.60 -1.92
CA ILE A 59 6.48 2.87 -1.56
C ILE A 59 7.66 3.05 -2.51
N GLY A 60 7.54 4.01 -3.43
CA GLY A 60 8.41 4.09 -4.60
C GLY A 60 8.32 2.78 -5.39
N ASP A 61 9.48 2.15 -5.61
CA ASP A 61 9.58 0.85 -6.29
C ASP A 61 9.51 -0.35 -5.32
N THR A 62 9.48 -0.09 -4.01
CA THR A 62 9.50 -1.16 -3.00
C THR A 62 8.10 -1.69 -2.74
N HIS A 63 7.90 -2.98 -2.97
CA HIS A 63 6.69 -3.68 -2.55
C HIS A 63 6.75 -3.96 -1.05
N VAL A 64 5.90 -3.30 -0.26
CA VAL A 64 5.81 -3.51 1.19
C VAL A 64 4.96 -4.74 1.50
N GLY A 65 3.89 -4.97 0.75
CA GLY A 65 2.95 -6.06 0.97
C GLY A 65 1.60 -5.59 1.50
N GLY A 66 1.03 -6.36 2.42
CA GLY A 66 -0.28 -6.09 3.00
C GLY A 66 -0.29 -5.08 4.14
N TYR A 67 -1.43 -4.97 4.82
CA TYR A 67 -1.54 -4.13 6.02
C TYR A 67 -0.65 -4.65 7.14
N ASP A 68 -0.58 -5.97 7.33
CA ASP A 68 0.23 -6.58 8.38
C ASP A 68 1.72 -6.31 8.15
N ASP A 69 2.19 -6.41 6.90
CA ASP A 69 3.56 -6.11 6.52
C ASP A 69 3.88 -4.62 6.75
N LEU A 70 2.98 -3.72 6.34
CA LEU A 70 3.12 -2.29 6.59
C LEU A 70 3.17 -1.98 8.09
N SER A 71 2.26 -2.55 8.88
CA SER A 71 2.19 -2.34 10.33
C SER A 71 3.43 -2.89 11.04
N LYS A 72 3.94 -4.03 10.60
CA LYS A 72 5.19 -4.60 11.10
C LYS A 72 6.37 -3.67 10.79
N LEU A 73 6.52 -3.25 9.54
CA LEU A 73 7.60 -2.34 9.12
C LEU A 73 7.57 -1.01 9.88
N ASP A 74 6.37 -0.49 10.12
CA ASP A 74 6.11 0.71 10.90
C ASP A 74 6.57 0.56 12.35
N ARG A 75 6.22 -0.56 12.99
CA ARG A 75 6.61 -0.89 14.38
C ARG A 75 8.11 -1.13 14.52
N GLU A 76 8.74 -1.67 13.50
CA GLU A 76 10.19 -1.88 13.43
C GLU A 76 10.95 -0.57 13.13
N GLY A 77 10.24 0.53 12.88
CA GLY A 77 10.83 1.83 12.58
C GLY A 77 11.35 1.97 11.14
N GLY A 78 11.14 0.98 10.28
CA GLY A 78 11.61 0.97 8.89
C GLY A 78 10.76 1.78 7.92
N LEU A 79 9.50 2.07 8.26
CA LEU A 79 8.57 2.77 7.37
C LEU A 79 8.95 4.23 7.09
N LEU A 80 9.35 4.97 8.13
CA LEU A 80 9.74 6.38 7.98
C LEU A 80 10.99 6.56 7.11
N PRO A 81 12.09 5.80 7.33
CA PRO A 81 13.23 5.80 6.42
C PRO A 81 12.83 5.47 4.98
N LEU A 82 11.97 4.47 4.77
CA LEU A 82 11.54 4.07 3.43
C LEU A 82 10.77 5.18 2.71
N LEU A 83 9.94 5.94 3.42
CA LEU A 83 9.19 7.10 2.89
C LEU A 83 10.07 8.32 2.60
N GLN A 84 11.25 8.39 3.22
CA GLN A 84 12.22 9.48 3.07
C GLN A 84 13.34 9.16 2.06
N ALA A 85 13.61 7.87 1.82
CA ALA A 85 14.71 7.41 0.98
C ALA A 85 14.43 7.48 -0.54
N ALA A 86 13.17 7.60 -0.95
CA ALA A 86 12.77 7.74 -2.37
C ALA A 86 12.21 9.12 -2.70
#